data_AF-A0A859I8Q2-F1
#
_entry.id   AF-A0A859I8Q2-F1
#
_cell.length_a   1.000
_cell.length_b   1.000
_cell.length_c   1.000
_cell.angle_alpha   90.00
_cell.angle_beta   90.00
_cell.angle_gamma   90.00
#
_symmetry.space_group_name_H-M   'P 1'
#
loop_
_entity.id
_entity.type
_entity.pdbx_description
1 polymer ?
#
loop_
_entity_poly.entity_id
_entity_poly.type
_entity_poly.pdbx_seq_one_letter_code
_entity_poly.pdbx_strand_id
1 'polypeptide(L)'
;MLRQKLFKDFLKNKKNLEIRNQLIELHLPLVKKLTYQFKYYPKVLTKEDLYQEGILGLIKALNNYQDLGYDFVTYATPKIKFAISELIRKSHSPSIPQKTTKPNNISFKEEQYKQSNWDKILNPHQLWLKQVKHELLIKKLKTKLSKNEFNVICLNFGISLKNNNKPNQQPLSNHAIAQKLNLKLSQIEDLKDNAIRKLNPNYKNKENKKC
;
A
#
# COMPACT_ATOMS: atom_id res chain seq x y z
N MET A 1 -37.87 34.75 24.65
CA MET A 1 -37.25 36.08 24.83
C MET A 1 -35.78 36.03 25.26
N LEU A 2 -35.37 35.21 26.24
CA LEU A 2 -33.98 35.18 26.74
C LEU A 2 -32.94 34.75 25.68
N ARG A 3 -33.24 33.69 24.89
CA ARG A 3 -32.34 33.15 23.85
C ARG A 3 -32.03 34.16 22.74
N GLN A 4 -33.04 34.91 22.28
CA GLN A 4 -32.85 35.94 21.25
C GLN A 4 -31.99 37.11 21.74
N LYS A 5 -32.15 37.51 23.00
CA LYS A 5 -31.31 38.55 23.62
C LYS A 5 -29.84 38.08 23.71
N LEU A 6 -29.63 36.85 24.18
CA LEU A 6 -28.31 36.24 24.28
C LEU A 6 -27.60 36.14 22.92
N PHE A 7 -28.33 35.78 21.86
CA PHE A 7 -27.79 35.78 20.49
C PHE A 7 -27.45 37.19 19.99
N LYS A 8 -28.29 38.20 20.27
CA LYS A 8 -28.00 39.59 19.90
C LYS A 8 -26.73 40.09 20.59
N ASP A 9 -26.56 39.78 21.86
CA ASP A 9 -25.38 40.18 22.63
C ASP A 9 -24.11 39.43 22.14
N PHE A 10 -24.25 38.15 21.81
CA PHE A 10 -23.17 37.37 21.19
C PHE A 10 -22.75 37.91 19.82
N LEU A 11 -23.71 38.30 18.97
CA LEU A 11 -23.41 38.81 17.64
C LEU A 11 -22.73 40.18 17.68
N LYS A 12 -23.03 41.01 18.68
CA LYS A 12 -22.31 42.27 18.93
C LYS A 12 -20.87 42.03 19.38
N ASN A 13 -20.62 41.00 20.19
CA ASN A 13 -19.29 40.67 20.68
C ASN A 13 -19.00 39.16 20.65
N LYS A 14 -18.57 38.68 19.47
CA LYS A 14 -18.26 37.25 19.25
C LYS A 14 -17.06 36.73 20.07
N LYS A 15 -16.26 37.60 20.68
CA LYS A 15 -15.11 37.20 21.51
C LYS A 15 -15.50 36.86 22.94
N ASN A 16 -16.74 37.13 23.37
CA ASN A 16 -17.18 36.81 24.71
C ASN A 16 -17.39 35.29 24.87
N LEU A 17 -16.44 34.66 25.59
CA LEU A 17 -16.43 33.21 25.82
C LEU A 17 -17.57 32.75 26.72
N GLU A 18 -18.00 33.57 27.67
CA GLU A 18 -19.05 33.24 28.63
C GLU A 18 -20.40 33.08 27.92
N ILE A 19 -20.75 34.07 27.10
CA ILE A 19 -21.97 34.03 26.29
C ILE A 19 -21.92 32.86 25.30
N ARG A 20 -20.74 32.57 24.72
CA ARG A 20 -20.55 31.43 23.83
C ARG A 20 -20.83 30.11 24.53
N ASN A 21 -20.30 29.91 25.74
CA ASN A 21 -20.47 28.68 26.51
C ASN A 21 -21.95 28.49 26.90
N GLN A 22 -22.62 29.55 27.37
CA GLN A 22 -24.05 29.52 27.65
C GLN A 22 -24.88 29.16 26.41
N LEU A 23 -24.53 29.73 25.24
CA LEU A 23 -25.18 29.36 23.98
C LEU A 23 -24.91 27.90 23.59
N ILE A 24 -23.71 27.36 23.81
CA ILE A 24 -23.42 25.95 23.54
C ILE A 24 -24.29 25.05 24.43
N GLU A 25 -24.31 25.30 25.73
CA GLU A 25 -25.10 24.53 26.71
C GLU A 25 -26.58 24.47 26.35
N LEU A 26 -27.16 25.60 25.96
CA LEU A 26 -28.56 25.69 25.52
C LEU A 26 -28.89 24.80 24.31
N HIS A 27 -27.89 24.48 23.46
CA HIS A 27 -28.09 23.69 22.24
C HIS A 27 -27.53 22.26 22.34
N LEU A 28 -26.97 21.84 23.48
CA LEU A 28 -26.56 20.44 23.69
C LEU A 28 -27.70 19.43 23.47
N PRO A 29 -28.96 19.69 23.91
CA PRO A 29 -30.07 18.77 23.64
C PRO A 29 -30.35 18.59 22.14
N LEU A 30 -30.14 19.64 21.33
CA LEU A 30 -30.27 19.57 19.88
C LEU A 30 -29.21 18.63 19.29
N VAL A 31 -27.95 18.77 19.71
CA VAL A 31 -26.86 17.90 19.27
C VAL A 31 -27.18 16.45 19.63
N LYS A 32 -27.59 16.19 20.88
CA LYS A 32 -28.00 14.86 21.33
C LYS A 32 -29.09 14.29 20.42
N LYS A 33 -30.18 15.03 20.18
CA LYS A 33 -31.25 14.61 19.26
C LYS A 33 -30.73 14.26 17.87
N LEU A 34 -29.83 15.08 17.30
CA LEU A 34 -29.27 14.85 15.97
C LEU A 34 -28.36 13.62 15.94
N THR A 35 -27.51 13.43 16.94
CA THR A 35 -26.66 12.25 17.07
C THR A 35 -27.49 10.97 17.11
N TYR A 36 -28.60 10.94 17.84
CA TYR A 36 -29.51 9.79 17.89
C TYR A 36 -30.18 9.45 16.54
N GLN A 37 -30.26 10.40 15.60
CA GLN A 37 -30.77 10.11 14.24
C GLN A 37 -29.83 9.23 13.42
N PHE A 38 -28.52 9.22 13.71
CA PHE A 38 -27.55 8.36 13.05
C PHE A 38 -27.67 6.93 13.58
N LYS A 39 -28.43 6.08 12.86
CA LYS A 39 -28.64 4.67 13.20
C LYS A 39 -27.48 3.77 12.76
N TYR A 40 -26.77 4.16 11.71
CA TYR A 40 -25.70 3.37 11.10
C TYR A 40 -24.39 4.15 11.15
N TYR A 41 -23.38 3.57 11.81
CA TYR A 41 -22.01 4.07 11.88
C TYR A 41 -21.05 2.89 12.14
N PRO A 42 -19.75 3.02 11.81
CA PRO A 42 -18.77 1.95 12.00
C PRO A 42 -18.63 1.51 13.45
N LYS A 43 -18.40 0.21 13.69
CA LYS A 43 -18.21 -0.36 15.04
C LYS A 43 -17.03 0.24 15.81
N VAL A 44 -16.10 0.90 15.14
CA VAL A 44 -14.95 1.59 15.74
C VAL A 44 -15.37 2.87 16.46
N LEU A 45 -16.54 3.44 16.11
CA LEU A 45 -17.08 4.65 16.73
C LEU A 45 -18.17 4.28 17.74
N THR A 46 -18.21 5.01 18.85
CA THR A 46 -19.27 4.96 19.86
C THR A 46 -20.28 6.09 19.66
N LYS A 47 -21.45 5.99 20.31
CA LYS A 47 -22.49 7.03 20.20
C LYS A 47 -22.00 8.37 20.77
N GLU A 48 -21.18 8.27 21.80
CA GLU A 48 -20.51 9.35 22.49
C GLU A 48 -19.54 10.07 21.55
N ASP A 49 -18.79 9.34 20.71
CA ASP A 49 -17.89 9.96 19.72
C ASP A 49 -18.65 10.82 18.71
N LEU A 50 -19.78 10.32 18.20
CA LEU A 50 -20.64 11.10 17.29
C LEU A 50 -21.24 12.32 18.00
N TYR A 51 -21.53 12.22 19.31
CA TYR A 51 -22.01 13.35 20.10
C TYR A 51 -20.94 14.42 20.27
N GLN A 52 -19.70 14.02 20.59
CA GLN A 52 -18.58 14.95 20.73
C GLN A 52 -18.24 15.66 19.42
N GLU A 53 -18.22 14.94 18.30
CA GLU A 53 -18.02 15.58 17.00
C GLU A 53 -19.20 16.50 16.63
N GLY A 54 -20.42 16.14 17.03
CA GLY A 54 -21.59 16.99 16.90
C GLY A 54 -21.46 18.31 17.68
N ILE A 55 -20.90 18.27 18.90
CA ILE A 55 -20.60 19.47 19.70
C ILE A 55 -19.56 20.33 18.97
N LEU A 56 -18.51 19.73 18.41
CA LEU A 56 -17.52 20.46 17.62
C LEU A 56 -18.16 21.13 16.39
N GLY A 57 -19.11 20.44 15.73
CA GLY A 57 -19.93 20.99 14.66
C GLY A 57 -20.79 22.17 15.10
N LEU A 58 -21.41 22.10 16.28
CA LEU A 58 -22.20 23.18 16.88
C LEU A 58 -21.32 24.41 17.16
N ILE A 59 -20.14 24.23 17.75
CA ILE A 59 -19.19 25.32 18.03
C ILE A 59 -18.78 26.03 16.74
N LYS A 60 -18.46 25.24 15.69
CA LYS A 60 -18.12 25.77 14.37
C LYS A 60 -19.31 26.53 13.74
N ALA A 61 -20.53 26.01 13.89
CA ALA A 61 -21.73 26.68 13.42
C ALA A 61 -21.95 28.02 14.15
N LEU A 62 -21.80 28.03 15.47
CA LEU A 62 -21.98 29.23 16.30
C LEU A 62 -20.99 30.34 15.93
N ASN A 63 -19.71 30.00 15.77
CA ASN A 63 -18.68 30.98 15.39
C ASN A 63 -18.98 31.64 14.04
N ASN A 64 -19.45 30.86 13.08
CA ASN A 64 -19.70 31.30 11.70
C ASN A 64 -21.13 31.79 11.46
N TYR A 65 -22.00 31.77 12.46
CA TYR A 65 -23.38 32.22 12.30
C TYR A 65 -23.44 33.74 12.09
N GLN A 66 -24.35 34.15 11.21
CA GLN A 66 -24.72 35.53 10.94
C GLN A 66 -26.25 35.60 10.95
N ASP A 67 -26.81 36.64 11.56
CA ASP A 67 -28.26 36.84 11.60
C ASP A 67 -28.73 37.42 10.27
N LEU A 68 -29.12 36.52 9.36
CA LEU A 68 -29.65 36.84 8.04
C LEU A 68 -31.19 36.66 7.99
N GLY A 69 -31.86 36.64 9.15
CA GLY A 69 -33.32 36.51 9.25
C GLY A 69 -33.86 35.08 9.34
N TYR A 70 -32.98 34.06 9.43
CA TYR A 70 -33.38 32.67 9.71
C TYR A 70 -32.95 32.23 11.12
N ASP A 71 -33.63 31.25 11.72
CA ASP A 71 -33.27 30.75 13.05
C ASP A 71 -31.91 30.02 13.04
N PHE A 72 -31.16 30.17 14.14
CA PHE A 72 -29.88 29.50 14.33
C PHE A 72 -30.00 27.98 14.23
N VAL A 73 -31.10 27.38 14.72
CA VAL A 73 -31.32 25.93 14.64
C VAL A 73 -31.32 25.47 13.19
N THR A 74 -31.98 26.22 12.31
CA THR A 74 -32.06 25.93 10.87
C THR A 74 -30.67 25.91 10.24
N TYR A 75 -29.80 26.84 10.64
CA TYR A 75 -28.42 26.90 10.15
C TYR A 75 -27.49 25.85 10.76
N ALA A 76 -27.59 25.62 12.06
CA ALA A 76 -26.70 24.72 12.79
C ALA A 76 -26.97 23.25 12.47
N THR A 77 -28.24 22.88 12.24
CA THR A 77 -28.65 21.50 11.98
C THR A 77 -27.84 20.81 10.86
N PRO A 78 -27.76 21.35 9.62
CA PRO A 78 -26.97 20.74 8.56
C PRO A 78 -25.46 20.72 8.87
N LYS A 79 -24.93 21.71 9.59
CA LYS A 79 -23.51 21.77 9.99
C LYS A 79 -23.14 20.71 11.01
N ILE A 80 -24.00 20.49 12.01
CA ILE A 80 -23.82 19.43 13.02
C ILE A 80 -23.87 18.06 12.33
N LYS A 81 -24.89 17.81 11.50
CA LYS A 81 -25.00 16.55 10.73
C LYS A 81 -23.80 16.31 9.82
N PHE A 82 -23.30 17.35 9.16
CA PHE A 82 -22.11 17.27 8.33
C PHE A 82 -20.87 16.87 9.15
N ALA A 83 -20.62 17.49 10.30
CA ALA A 83 -19.47 17.15 11.16
C ALA A 83 -19.49 15.67 11.57
N ILE A 84 -20.65 15.18 12.02
CA ILE A 84 -20.85 13.77 12.39
C ILE A 84 -20.64 12.84 11.18
N SER A 85 -21.18 13.21 10.02
CA SER A 85 -21.04 12.40 8.79
C SER A 85 -19.60 12.36 8.29
N GLU A 86 -18.86 13.45 8.46
CA GLU A 86 -17.46 13.56 8.09
C GLU A 86 -16.57 12.67 8.99
N LEU A 87 -16.86 12.59 10.29
CA LEU A 87 -16.21 11.63 11.19
C LEU A 87 -16.47 10.19 10.74
N ILE A 88 -17.74 9.84 10.47
CA ILE A 88 -18.09 8.52 9.94
C ILE A 88 -17.28 8.25 8.66
N ARG A 89 -17.25 9.20 7.73
CA ARG A 89 -16.52 9.08 6.46
C ARG A 89 -15.03 8.85 6.67
N LYS A 90 -14.39 9.57 7.60
CA LYS A 90 -12.96 9.43 7.93
C LYS A 90 -12.63 8.12 8.65
N SER A 91 -13.56 7.59 9.43
CA SER A 91 -13.39 6.31 10.14
C SER A 91 -13.45 5.10 9.20
N HIS A 92 -13.99 5.27 7.98
CA HIS A 92 -13.87 4.25 6.95
C HIS A 92 -12.46 4.23 6.36
N SER A 93 -11.95 3.02 6.07
CA SER A 93 -10.64 2.84 5.46
C SER A 93 -10.49 3.71 4.20
N PRO A 94 -9.37 4.47 4.06
CA PRO A 94 -9.18 5.40 2.94
C PRO A 94 -9.22 4.75 1.55
N SER A 95 -9.18 3.40 1.48
CA SER A 95 -9.26 2.64 0.24
C SER A 95 -10.69 2.29 -0.24
N ILE A 96 -11.76 2.69 0.46
CA ILE A 96 -13.13 2.26 0.10
C ILE A 96 -14.03 3.46 -0.29
N PRO A 97 -14.37 3.63 -1.58
CA PRO A 97 -15.37 4.61 -2.02
C PRO A 97 -16.79 4.21 -1.58
N GLN A 98 -17.53 5.14 -0.95
CA GLN A 98 -18.84 4.85 -0.36
C GLN A 98 -20.00 4.70 -1.36
N LYS A 99 -19.82 5.03 -2.64
CA LYS A 99 -20.93 5.01 -3.62
C LYS A 99 -21.47 3.60 -3.93
N THR A 100 -20.85 2.52 -3.46
CA THR A 100 -21.16 1.14 -3.89
C THR A 100 -21.26 0.10 -2.77
N THR A 101 -21.64 0.46 -1.54
CA THR A 101 -21.68 -0.55 -0.46
C THR A 101 -23.11 -0.86 -0.01
N LYS A 102 -23.65 -1.98 -0.50
CA LYS A 102 -24.77 -2.69 0.17
C LYS A 102 -24.24 -3.24 1.50
N PRO A 103 -25.06 -3.28 2.57
CA PRO A 103 -24.65 -3.85 3.86
C PRO A 103 -24.55 -5.36 3.72
N ASN A 104 -23.40 -5.86 3.31
CA ASN A 104 -23.12 -7.28 3.40
C ASN A 104 -22.85 -7.57 4.87
N ASN A 105 -23.65 -8.46 5.47
CA ASN A 105 -23.40 -9.05 6.77
C ASN A 105 -21.96 -9.58 6.79
N ILE A 106 -21.05 -8.83 7.42
CA ILE A 106 -19.70 -9.31 7.72
C ILE A 106 -19.88 -10.31 8.84
N SER A 107 -20.26 -11.53 8.47
CA SER A 107 -20.01 -12.72 9.26
C SER A 107 -18.52 -12.74 9.57
N PHE A 108 -18.15 -12.97 10.82
CA PHE A 108 -16.84 -13.50 11.16
C PHE A 108 -16.71 -14.86 10.47
N LYS A 109 -16.43 -14.86 9.17
CA LYS A 109 -15.75 -15.97 8.55
C LYS A 109 -14.32 -15.84 9.03
N GLU A 110 -13.83 -16.87 9.71
CA GLU A 110 -12.41 -17.16 9.70
C GLU A 110 -12.01 -17.32 8.23
N GLU A 111 -11.73 -16.20 7.56
CA GLU A 111 -10.97 -16.26 6.34
C GLU A 111 -9.64 -16.83 6.78
N GLN A 112 -9.45 -18.12 6.50
CA GLN A 112 -8.15 -18.76 6.57
C GLN A 112 -7.17 -17.77 5.98
N TYR A 113 -6.31 -17.20 6.82
CA TYR A 113 -5.28 -16.29 6.35
C TYR A 113 -4.59 -17.04 5.23
N LYS A 114 -4.79 -16.63 3.98
CA LYS A 114 -3.91 -17.08 2.91
C LYS A 114 -2.56 -16.61 3.38
N GLN A 115 -1.75 -17.56 3.83
CA GLN A 115 -0.41 -17.32 4.33
C GLN A 115 0.19 -16.26 3.42
N SER A 116 0.59 -15.11 3.98
CA SER A 116 1.33 -14.12 3.20
C SER A 116 2.41 -14.90 2.44
N ASN A 117 2.71 -14.52 1.20
CA ASN A 117 3.58 -15.28 0.30
C ASN A 117 5.05 -15.25 0.79
N TRP A 118 5.28 -15.73 2.02
CA TRP A 118 6.54 -15.88 2.74
C TRP A 118 7.46 -16.82 1.97
N ASP A 119 6.90 -17.69 1.10
CA ASP A 119 7.64 -18.49 0.12
C ASP A 119 8.55 -17.64 -0.78
N LYS A 120 8.23 -16.36 -1.00
CA LYS A 120 9.06 -15.43 -1.77
C LYS A 120 10.12 -14.70 -0.94
N ILE A 121 9.97 -14.66 0.38
CA ILE A 121 10.92 -13.98 1.28
C ILE A 121 11.89 -15.03 1.80
N LEU A 122 13.02 -15.13 1.12
CA LEU A 122 14.05 -16.10 1.42
C LEU A 122 14.67 -15.81 2.80
N ASN A 123 14.69 -16.78 3.70
CA ASN A 123 15.27 -16.58 5.04
C ASN A 123 16.81 -16.45 4.97
N PRO A 124 17.50 -15.92 6.01
CA PRO A 124 18.96 -15.73 5.99
C PRO A 124 19.76 -16.98 5.63
N HIS A 125 19.33 -18.16 6.10
CA HIS A 125 19.98 -19.44 5.79
C HIS A 125 19.79 -19.84 4.33
N GLN A 126 18.58 -19.70 3.79
CA GLN A 126 18.26 -19.98 2.39
C GLN A 126 18.96 -19.00 1.44
N LEU A 127 19.12 -17.73 1.84
CA LEU A 127 19.94 -16.74 1.15
C LEU A 127 21.41 -17.18 1.08
N TRP A 128 21.96 -17.62 2.21
CA TRP A 128 23.33 -18.14 2.28
C TRP A 128 23.52 -19.40 1.41
N LEU A 129 22.60 -20.37 1.48
CA LEU A 129 22.65 -21.56 0.62
C LEU A 129 22.57 -21.21 -0.87
N LYS A 130 21.74 -20.23 -1.24
CA LYS A 130 21.65 -19.75 -2.63
C LYS A 130 22.98 -19.12 -3.08
N GLN A 131 23.61 -18.33 -2.22
CA GLN A 131 24.91 -17.72 -2.48
C GLN A 131 26.01 -18.78 -2.67
N VAL A 132 26.13 -19.74 -1.76
CA VAL A 132 27.13 -20.82 -1.83
C VAL A 132 26.94 -21.68 -3.09
N LYS A 133 25.69 -22.02 -3.41
CA LYS A 133 25.35 -22.77 -4.64
C LYS A 133 25.75 -21.99 -5.90
N HIS A 134 25.52 -20.67 -5.92
CA HIS A 134 25.91 -19.80 -7.02
C HIS A 134 27.43 -19.78 -7.21
N GLU A 135 28.20 -19.63 -6.12
CA GLU A 135 29.67 -19.63 -6.18
C GLU A 135 30.24 -20.96 -6.68
N LEU A 136 29.68 -22.08 -6.19
CA LEU A 136 30.06 -23.42 -6.66
C LEU A 136 29.78 -23.61 -8.15
N LEU A 137 28.64 -23.11 -8.64
CA LEU A 137 28.28 -23.14 -10.06
C LEU A 137 29.32 -22.38 -10.90
N ILE A 138 29.64 -21.14 -10.53
CA ILE A 138 30.65 -20.32 -11.24
C ILE A 138 32.01 -21.03 -11.27
N LYS A 139 32.43 -21.62 -10.15
CA LYS A 139 33.67 -22.38 -10.07
C LYS A 139 33.68 -23.55 -11.06
N LYS A 140 32.59 -24.34 -11.11
CA LYS A 140 32.44 -25.47 -12.05
C LYS A 140 32.39 -25.04 -13.52
N LEU A 141 31.76 -23.90 -13.81
CA LEU A 141 31.72 -23.35 -15.17
C LEU A 141 33.11 -22.91 -15.64
N LYS A 142 33.86 -22.20 -14.79
CA LYS A 142 35.24 -21.76 -15.09
C LYS A 142 36.22 -22.91 -15.32
N THR A 143 36.02 -24.07 -14.68
CA THR A 143 36.91 -25.23 -14.86
C THR A 143 36.62 -26.01 -16.14
N LYS A 144 35.38 -25.97 -16.66
CA LYS A 144 34.97 -26.74 -17.86
C LYS A 144 34.95 -25.94 -19.16
N LEU A 145 34.77 -24.62 -19.08
CA LEU A 145 34.56 -23.75 -20.24
C LEU A 145 35.76 -22.82 -20.48
N SER A 146 36.03 -22.52 -21.75
CA SER A 146 36.95 -21.43 -22.11
C SER A 146 36.37 -20.06 -21.76
N LYS A 147 37.20 -19.03 -21.74
CA LYS A 147 36.79 -17.64 -21.41
C LYS A 147 35.63 -17.15 -22.27
N ASN A 148 35.63 -17.44 -23.57
CA ASN A 148 34.59 -16.99 -24.50
C ASN A 148 33.30 -17.79 -24.33
N GLU A 149 33.39 -19.12 -24.21
CA GLU A 149 32.25 -19.99 -23.93
C GLU A 149 31.57 -19.62 -22.60
N PHE A 150 32.38 -19.38 -21.56
CA PHE A 150 31.92 -18.96 -20.24
C PHE A 150 31.17 -17.62 -20.31
N ASN A 151 31.72 -16.63 -21.03
CA ASN A 151 31.06 -15.32 -21.16
C ASN A 151 29.74 -15.41 -21.93
N VAL A 152 29.69 -16.18 -23.02
CA VAL A 152 28.45 -16.40 -23.79
C VAL A 152 27.37 -17.06 -22.92
N ILE A 153 27.72 -18.13 -22.20
CA ILE A 153 26.79 -18.82 -21.31
C ILE A 153 26.30 -17.90 -20.17
N CYS A 154 27.20 -17.15 -19.53
CA CYS A 154 26.80 -16.24 -18.46
C CYS A 154 25.84 -15.15 -18.93
N LEU A 155 26.08 -14.56 -20.11
CA LEU A 155 25.21 -13.52 -20.68
C LEU A 155 23.86 -14.08 -21.18
N ASN A 156 23.86 -15.29 -21.76
CA ASN A 156 22.65 -15.93 -22.25
C ASN A 156 21.72 -16.37 -21.11
N PHE A 157 22.27 -16.87 -20.00
CA PHE A 157 21.46 -17.33 -18.85
C PHE A 157 21.29 -16.26 -17.76
N GLY A 158 21.84 -15.05 -17.93
CA GLY A 158 21.73 -13.98 -16.95
C GLY A 158 22.49 -14.24 -15.65
N ILE A 159 23.57 -15.03 -15.71
CA ILE A 159 24.38 -15.38 -14.55
C ILE A 159 25.28 -14.20 -14.19
N SER A 160 25.07 -13.65 -12.99
CA SER A 160 25.81 -12.48 -12.51
C SER A 160 27.27 -12.81 -12.18
N LEU A 161 28.20 -12.08 -12.81
CA LEU A 161 29.65 -12.24 -12.58
C LEU A 161 30.17 -11.48 -11.34
N LYS A 162 29.46 -10.43 -10.91
CA LYS A 162 29.83 -9.60 -9.76
C LYS A 162 28.82 -9.80 -8.64
N ASN A 163 29.33 -10.02 -7.43
CA ASN A 163 28.57 -10.17 -6.17
C ASN A 163 27.92 -8.86 -5.68
N ASN A 164 27.74 -7.89 -6.58
CA ASN A 164 27.10 -6.65 -6.24
C ASN A 164 25.60 -6.97 -6.24
N ASN A 165 24.87 -6.61 -5.19
CA ASN A 165 23.43 -6.83 -4.96
C ASN A 165 22.49 -6.22 -6.03
N LYS A 166 22.96 -6.05 -7.27
CA LYS A 166 22.17 -5.68 -8.43
C LYS A 166 21.23 -6.84 -8.78
N PRO A 167 20.00 -6.54 -9.21
CA PRO A 167 19.06 -7.57 -9.66
C PRO A 167 19.71 -8.44 -10.72
N ASN A 168 19.40 -9.75 -10.69
CA ASN A 168 19.86 -10.74 -11.67
C ASN A 168 19.88 -10.11 -13.06
N GLN A 169 21.01 -10.21 -13.76
CA GLN A 169 21.10 -9.69 -15.12
C GLN A 169 20.03 -10.38 -15.97
N GLN A 170 19.23 -9.59 -16.70
CA GLN A 170 18.27 -10.18 -17.63
C GLN A 170 19.04 -11.00 -18.68
N PRO A 171 18.57 -12.21 -19.04
CA PRO A 171 19.09 -12.97 -20.16
C PRO A 171 19.18 -12.12 -21.44
N LEU A 172 20.33 -12.12 -22.12
CA LEU A 172 20.50 -11.44 -23.41
C LEU A 172 20.23 -12.39 -24.58
N SER A 173 19.66 -11.86 -25.67
CA SER A 173 19.55 -12.57 -26.95
C SER A 173 20.94 -12.78 -27.60
N ASN A 174 21.11 -13.85 -28.39
CA ASN A 174 22.33 -14.14 -29.14
C ASN A 174 22.83 -12.93 -29.95
N HIS A 175 21.91 -12.17 -30.54
CA HIS A 175 22.25 -10.96 -31.29
C HIS A 175 22.85 -9.85 -30.40
N ALA A 176 22.27 -9.63 -29.21
CA ALA A 176 22.80 -8.67 -28.25
C ALA A 176 24.16 -9.12 -27.68
N ILE A 177 24.36 -10.43 -27.51
CA ILE A 177 25.65 -11.01 -27.11
C ILE A 177 26.70 -10.80 -28.20
N ALA A 178 26.32 -10.94 -29.47
CA ALA A 178 27.19 -10.70 -30.64
C ALA A 178 27.73 -9.29 -30.67
N GLN A 179 26.84 -8.32 -30.51
CA GLN A 179 27.19 -6.91 -30.42
C GLN A 179 28.09 -6.62 -29.20
N LYS A 180 27.83 -7.27 -28.06
CA LYS A 180 28.58 -7.03 -26.82
C LYS A 180 29.98 -7.64 -26.82
N LEU A 181 30.16 -8.77 -27.50
CA LEU A 181 31.44 -9.50 -27.56
C LEU A 181 32.21 -9.23 -28.86
N ASN A 182 31.68 -8.42 -29.78
CA ASN A 182 32.23 -8.17 -31.12
C ASN A 182 32.51 -9.46 -31.90
N LEU A 183 31.56 -10.40 -31.87
CA LEU A 183 31.64 -11.69 -32.58
C LEU A 183 30.52 -11.82 -33.61
N LYS A 184 30.71 -12.69 -34.60
CA LYS A 184 29.64 -13.05 -35.54
C LYS A 184 28.58 -13.91 -34.84
N LEU A 185 27.33 -13.83 -35.30
CA LEU A 185 26.21 -14.60 -34.73
C LEU A 185 26.48 -16.11 -34.76
N SER A 186 26.96 -16.63 -35.89
CA SER A 186 27.31 -18.06 -36.03
C SER A 186 28.38 -18.50 -35.03
N GLN A 187 29.38 -17.65 -34.75
CA GLN A 187 30.40 -17.98 -33.74
C GLN A 187 29.82 -18.10 -32.33
N ILE A 188 28.77 -17.35 -32.01
CA ILE A 188 28.09 -17.44 -30.71
C ILE A 188 27.26 -18.70 -30.60
N GLU A 189 26.59 -19.10 -31.68
CA GLU A 189 25.85 -20.37 -31.74
C GLU A 189 26.82 -21.54 -31.54
N ASP A 190 27.94 -21.54 -32.24
CA ASP A 190 29.00 -22.55 -32.09
C ASP A 190 29.55 -22.59 -30.66
N LEU A 191 29.88 -21.43 -30.09
CA LEU A 191 30.38 -21.33 -28.71
C LEU A 191 29.35 -21.83 -27.70
N LYS A 192 28.06 -21.56 -27.91
CA LYS A 192 26.98 -22.02 -27.04
C LYS A 192 26.83 -23.53 -27.11
N ASP A 193 26.81 -24.10 -28.31
CA ASP A 193 26.65 -25.53 -28.51
C ASP A 193 27.88 -26.30 -27.99
N ASN A 194 29.08 -25.77 -28.20
CA ASN A 194 30.32 -26.29 -27.61
C ASN A 194 30.27 -26.28 -26.09
N ALA A 195 29.82 -25.18 -25.50
CA ALA A 195 29.72 -25.04 -24.06
C ALA A 195 28.70 -26.04 -23.46
N ILE A 196 27.50 -26.16 -24.05
CA ILE A 196 26.48 -27.11 -23.62
C ILE A 196 27.01 -28.56 -23.73
N ARG A 197 27.71 -28.89 -24.81
CA ARG A 197 28.34 -30.20 -24.98
C ARG A 197 29.36 -30.48 -23.88
N LYS A 198 30.24 -29.54 -23.54
CA LYS A 198 31.24 -29.69 -22.46
C LYS A 198 30.63 -29.80 -21.06
N LEU A 199 29.48 -29.16 -20.85
CA LEU A 199 28.76 -29.22 -19.57
C LEU A 199 28.00 -30.54 -19.39
N ASN A 200 27.62 -31.21 -20.48
CA ASN A 200 26.93 -32.50 -20.44
C ASN A 200 27.81 -33.59 -19.77
N PRO A 201 27.33 -34.27 -18.72
CA PRO A 201 28.09 -35.31 -18.01
C PRO A 201 28.60 -36.44 -18.92
N ASN A 202 27.90 -36.73 -20.02
CA ASN A 202 28.25 -37.81 -20.95
C ASN A 202 29.39 -37.48 -21.92
N TYR A 203 29.90 -36.24 -21.92
CA TYR A 203 30.91 -35.79 -22.88
C TYR A 203 32.27 -36.48 -22.72
N LYS A 204 32.70 -36.76 -21.47
CA LYS A 204 34.02 -37.40 -21.20
C LYS A 204 34.12 -38.86 -21.67
N ASN A 205 32.99 -39.57 -21.83
CA ASN A 205 33.00 -40.98 -22.24
C ASN A 205 33.27 -41.19 -23.74
N LYS A 206 33.37 -40.13 -24.54
CA LYS A 206 33.70 -40.24 -25.98
C LYS A 206 35.19 -40.07 -26.30
N GLU A 207 35.97 -39.38 -25.47
CA GLU A 207 37.41 -39.20 -25.70
C GLU A 207 38.21 -40.46 -25.31
N ASN A 208 37.74 -41.23 -24.32
CA ASN A 208 38.38 -42.48 -23.87
C ASN A 208 37.93 -43.75 -24.64
N LYS A 209 37.25 -43.60 -25.78
CA LYS A 209 36.84 -44.71 -26.67
C LYS A 209 37.56 -44.71 -28.03
N LYS A 210 38.72 -44.03 -28.10
CA LYS A 210 39.68 -44.15 -29.19
C LYS A 210 40.96 -44.83 -28.66
N CYS A 211 40.82 -46.08 -28.24
CA CYS A 211 41.88 -47.08 -28.21
C CYS A 211 41.33 -48.31 -28.92
#